data_AF-A0A956EI83-F1
#
_entry.id   AF-A0A956EI83-F1
#
_cell.length_a   1.000
_cell.length_b   1.000
_cell.length_c   1.000
_cell.angle_alpha   90.00
_cell.angle_beta   90.00
_cell.angle_gamma   90.00
#
_symmetry.space_group_name_H-M   'P 1'
#
loop_
_entity.id
_entity.type
_entity.pdbx_description
1 polymer ?
#
loop_
_entity_poly.entity_id
_entity_poly.type
_entity_poly.pdbx_seq_one_letter_code
_entity_poly.pdbx_strand_id
1 'polypeptide(L)'
;EAPAANQDAAARALKLMDRWDARAHGRLFGPGLDAERIRGFLAQVKADLGRCRIGPPRTSTPRDVTYGLECERGGAAMRVRLDDGAPPRIVAFEIRKDPGPSVCTD
;
A
#
# COMPACT_ATOMS: atom_id res chain seq x y z
N GLU A 1 4.80 17.28 2.12
CA GLU A 1 3.48 16.62 2.23
C GLU A 1 3.30 15.65 1.05
N ALA A 2 2.48 14.61 1.20
CA ALA A 2 2.20 13.70 0.09
C ALA A 2 1.13 14.28 -0.85
N PRO A 3 1.22 14.05 -2.17
CA PRO A 3 0.16 14.42 -3.09
C PRO A 3 -1.17 13.74 -2.72
N ALA A 4 -2.28 14.47 -2.80
CA ALA A 4 -3.61 13.95 -2.44
C ALA A 4 -3.98 12.68 -3.22
N ALA A 5 -3.56 12.57 -4.48
CA ALA A 5 -3.78 11.39 -5.31
C ALA A 5 -3.07 10.14 -4.77
N ASN A 6 -1.83 10.26 -4.27
CA ASN A 6 -1.12 9.14 -3.65
C ASN A 6 -1.82 8.68 -2.37
N GLN A 7 -2.32 9.63 -1.56
CA GLN A 7 -3.01 9.31 -0.32
C GLN A 7 -4.36 8.61 -0.57
N ASP A 8 -5.14 9.06 -1.56
CA ASP A 8 -6.37 8.37 -1.97
C ASP A 8 -6.07 6.96 -2.49
N ALA A 9 -5.09 6.83 -3.39
CA ALA A 9 -4.71 5.54 -3.97
C ALA A 9 -4.25 4.54 -2.89
N ALA A 10 -3.44 5.00 -1.95
CA ALA A 10 -2.97 4.25 -0.80
C ALA A 10 -4.12 3.77 0.10
N ALA A 11 -5.04 4.66 0.47
CA ALA A 11 -6.20 4.31 1.28
C ALA A 11 -7.14 3.31 0.58
N ARG A 12 -7.33 3.46 -0.73
CA ARG A 12 -8.15 2.53 -1.53
C ARG A 12 -7.49 1.16 -1.69
N ALA A 13 -6.16 1.09 -1.78
CA ALA A 13 -5.43 -0.17 -1.80
C ALA A 13 -5.61 -0.93 -0.47
N LEU A 14 -5.55 -0.24 0.67
CA LEU A 14 -5.83 -0.87 1.98
C LEU A 14 -7.29 -1.36 2.09
N LYS A 15 -8.26 -0.64 1.53
CA LYS A 15 -9.66 -1.12 1.50
C LYS A 15 -9.81 -2.44 0.73
N LEU A 16 -9.04 -2.65 -0.34
CA LEU A 16 -9.03 -3.91 -1.09
C LEU A 16 -8.48 -5.08 -0.28
N MET A 17 -7.59 -4.81 0.66
CA MET A 17 -7.09 -5.79 1.63
C MET A 17 -8.20 -6.25 2.57
N ASP A 18 -9.03 -5.32 3.05
CA ASP A 18 -10.15 -5.65 3.92
C ASP A 18 -11.25 -6.41 3.19
N ARG A 19 -11.61 -5.94 1.98
CA ARG A 19 -12.64 -6.51 1.13
C ARG A 19 -12.24 -6.41 -0.33
N TRP A 20 -12.00 -7.56 -0.96
CA TRP A 20 -11.69 -7.62 -2.38
C TRP A 20 -12.85 -7.12 -3.26
N ASP A 21 -12.54 -6.24 -4.20
CA ASP A 21 -13.44 -5.78 -5.27
C ASP A 21 -12.62 -5.69 -6.58
N ALA A 22 -12.85 -6.64 -7.48
CA ALA A 22 -12.14 -6.71 -8.76
C ALA A 22 -12.38 -5.48 -9.65
N ARG A 23 -13.55 -4.83 -9.57
CA ARG A 23 -13.84 -3.61 -10.33
C ARG A 23 -13.07 -2.43 -9.74
N ALA A 24 -12.98 -2.35 -8.42
CA ALA A 24 -12.18 -1.31 -7.76
C ALA A 24 -10.68 -1.52 -8.05
N HIS A 25 -10.20 -2.76 -8.07
CA HIS A 25 -8.84 -3.09 -8.52
C HIS A 25 -8.58 -2.57 -9.94
N GLY A 26 -9.43 -2.91 -10.92
CA GLY A 26 -9.24 -2.51 -12.33
C GLY A 26 -9.28 -0.99 -12.58
N ARG A 27 -9.85 -0.21 -11.65
CA ARG A 27 -9.80 1.26 -11.68
C ARG A 27 -8.59 1.85 -10.97
N LEU A 28 -8.01 1.12 -10.02
CA LEU A 28 -6.95 1.62 -9.14
C LEU A 28 -5.56 1.25 -9.65
N PHE A 29 -5.39 0.03 -10.15
CA PHE A 29 -4.11 -0.51 -10.58
C PHE A 29 -3.94 -0.44 -12.10
N GLY A 30 -2.72 -0.14 -12.53
CA GLY A 30 -2.31 -0.17 -13.93
C GLY A 30 -2.19 -1.59 -14.47
N PRO A 31 -2.11 -1.77 -15.80
CA PRO A 31 -2.15 -3.08 -16.46
C PRO A 31 -0.99 -4.02 -16.10
N GLY A 32 0.12 -3.52 -15.54
CA GLY A 32 1.25 -4.33 -15.09
C GLY A 32 1.05 -5.02 -13.72
N LEU A 33 -0.06 -4.74 -13.03
CA LEU A 33 -0.36 -5.31 -11.71
C LEU A 33 -1.59 -6.21 -11.82
N ASP A 34 -1.33 -7.51 -11.99
CA ASP A 34 -2.34 -8.53 -12.16
C ASP A 34 -3.28 -8.66 -10.95
N ALA A 35 -4.57 -8.83 -11.21
CA ALA A 35 -5.61 -8.83 -10.17
C ALA A 35 -5.48 -9.99 -9.19
N GLU A 36 -5.24 -11.21 -9.68
CA GLU A 36 -5.13 -12.38 -8.80
C GLU A 36 -3.83 -12.34 -7.99
N ARG A 37 -2.73 -11.86 -8.59
CA ARG A 37 -1.48 -11.61 -7.88
C ARG A 37 -1.64 -10.57 -6.77
N ILE A 38 -2.28 -9.44 -7.05
CA ILE A 38 -2.53 -8.40 -6.03
C ILE A 38 -3.48 -8.90 -4.95
N ARG A 39 -4.53 -9.64 -5.32
CA ARG A 39 -5.46 -10.25 -4.36
C ARG A 39 -4.73 -11.20 -3.41
N GLY A 40 -3.93 -12.12 -3.95
CA GLY A 40 -3.15 -13.08 -3.17
C GLY A 40 -2.14 -12.37 -2.27
N PHE A 41 -1.45 -11.36 -2.79
CA PHE A 41 -0.55 -10.53 -2.02
C PHE A 41 -1.25 -9.82 -0.84
N LEU A 42 -2.36 -9.14 -1.08
CA LEU A 42 -3.10 -8.45 -0.02
C LEU A 42 -3.71 -9.42 1.01
N ALA A 43 -4.17 -10.59 0.58
CA ALA A 43 -4.64 -11.64 1.48
C ALA A 43 -3.52 -12.13 2.40
N GLN A 44 -2.32 -12.34 1.85
CA GLN A 44 -1.13 -12.70 2.63
C GLN A 44 -0.75 -11.59 3.62
N VAL A 45 -0.67 -10.34 3.17
CA VAL A 45 -0.37 -9.18 4.04
C VAL A 45 -1.37 -9.09 5.21
N LYS A 46 -2.68 -9.26 4.94
CA LYS A 46 -3.70 -9.29 5.99
C LYS A 46 -3.54 -10.48 6.94
N ALA A 47 -3.18 -11.64 6.41
CA ALA A 47 -2.93 -12.83 7.21
C ALA A 47 -1.72 -12.65 8.14
N ASP A 48 -0.69 -11.90 7.72
CA ASP A 48 0.53 -11.69 8.50
C ASP A 48 0.41 -10.53 9.49
N LEU A 49 -0.18 -9.42 9.06
CA LEU A 49 -0.18 -8.14 9.81
C LEU A 49 -1.53 -7.78 10.44
N GLY A 50 -2.61 -8.45 10.03
CA GLY A 50 -3.98 -8.05 10.38
C GLY A 50 -4.45 -6.82 9.59
N ARG A 51 -5.42 -6.08 10.15
CA ARG A 51 -5.86 -4.81 9.55
C ARG A 51 -4.78 -3.75 9.71
N CYS A 52 -4.59 -2.92 8.67
CA CYS A 52 -3.63 -1.83 8.69
C CYS A 52 -4.32 -0.49 8.47
N ARG A 53 -3.82 0.55 9.15
CA ARG A 53 -4.20 1.96 8.95
C ARG A 53 -3.03 2.71 8.35
N ILE A 54 -3.34 3.68 7.49
CA ILE A 54 -2.33 4.53 6.89
C ILE A 54 -1.87 5.59 7.90
N GLY A 55 -0.58 5.67 8.13
CA GLY A 55 0.07 6.72 8.91
C GLY A 55 0.61 7.83 8.00
N PRO A 56 1.41 8.76 8.55
CA PRO A 56 2.03 9.82 7.77
C PRO A 56 3.00 9.27 6.70
N PRO A 57 3.22 10.01 5.59
CA PRO A 57 4.22 9.65 4.62
C PRO A 57 5.63 9.73 5.24
N ARG A 58 6.43 8.67 5.06
CA ARG A 58 7.85 8.61 5.45
C ARG A 58 8.74 9.25 4.40
N THR A 59 8.43 9.03 3.13
CA THR A 59 9.09 9.65 1.99
C THR A 59 8.04 10.07 0.98
N SER A 60 8.27 11.19 0.30
CA SER A 60 7.31 11.73 -0.65
C SER A 60 8.01 12.42 -1.80
N THR A 61 7.85 11.87 -3.00
CA THR A 61 8.09 12.55 -4.28
C THR A 61 6.73 12.79 -4.97
N PRO A 62 6.66 13.58 -6.05
CA PRO A 62 5.38 13.91 -6.68
C PRO A 62 4.52 12.72 -7.14
N ARG A 63 5.12 11.53 -7.36
CA ARG A 63 4.37 10.33 -7.78
C ARG A 63 4.70 9.07 -7.00
N ASP A 64 5.77 9.05 -6.23
CA ASP A 64 6.23 7.89 -5.45
C ASP A 64 6.30 8.28 -3.99
N VAL A 65 5.47 7.63 -3.18
CA VAL A 65 5.31 7.94 -1.76
C VAL A 65 5.38 6.65 -0.97
N THR A 66 6.15 6.65 0.12
CA THR A 66 6.13 5.57 1.10
C THR A 66 5.40 6.04 2.35
N TYR A 67 4.37 5.31 2.76
CA TYR A 67 3.61 5.54 3.97
C TYR A 67 4.06 4.59 5.08
N GLY A 68 4.12 5.09 6.32
CA GLY A 68 4.08 4.20 7.47
C GLY A 68 2.68 3.57 7.57
N LEU A 69 2.62 2.30 7.95
CA LEU A 69 1.40 1.59 8.27
C LEU A 69 1.41 1.17 9.74
N GLU A 70 0.30 1.39 10.41
CA GLU A 70 0.01 0.83 11.72
C GLU A 70 -0.92 -0.37 11.54
N CYS A 71 -0.41 -1.58 11.78
CA CYS A 71 -1.22 -2.80 11.67
C CYS A 71 -1.45 -3.45 13.04
N GLU A 72 -2.49 -4.28 13.14
CA GLU A 72 -2.83 -5.01 14.37
C GLU A 72 -1.68 -5.86 14.91
N ARG A 73 -0.79 -6.37 14.04
CA ARG A 73 0.34 -7.26 14.41
C ARG A 73 1.72 -6.68 14.09
N GLY A 74 1.84 -5.35 14.10
CA GLY A 74 3.12 -4.65 13.98
C GLY A 74 3.12 -3.52 12.95
N GLY A 75 4.28 -2.87 12.81
CA GLY A 75 4.49 -1.82 11.82
C GLY A 75 4.79 -2.38 10.43
N ALA A 76 4.41 -1.63 9.40
CA ALA A 76 4.82 -1.89 8.03
C ALA A 76 5.04 -0.57 7.28
N ALA A 77 5.64 -0.67 6.09
CA ALA A 77 5.77 0.42 5.14
C ALA A 77 5.07 0.06 3.84
N MET A 78 4.33 1.01 3.26
CA MET A 78 3.66 0.84 1.98
C MET A 78 4.17 1.86 0.97
N ARG A 79 4.72 1.38 -0.14
CA ARG A 79 5.13 2.22 -1.26
C ARG A 79 4.06 2.23 -2.33
N VAL A 80 3.68 3.42 -2.79
CA VAL A 80 2.72 3.64 -3.85
C VAL A 80 3.35 4.56 -4.89
N ARG A 81 3.48 4.07 -6.12
CA ARG A 81 3.89 4.86 -7.28
C ARG A 81 2.75 4.97 -8.29
N LEU A 82 2.45 6.18 -8.74
CA LEU A 82 1.41 6.47 -9.72
C LEU A 82 1.99 6.75 -11.12
N ASP A 83 1.21 6.44 -12.16
CA ASP A 83 1.47 6.91 -13.53
C ASP A 83 1.01 8.36 -13.76
N ASP A 84 1.26 8.89 -14.97
CA ASP A 84 0.82 10.21 -15.44
C ASP A 84 -0.62 10.23 -15.99
N GLY A 85 -1.40 9.16 -15.79
CA GLY A 85 -2.76 9.06 -16.31
C GLY A 85 -3.75 10.01 -15.63
N ALA A 86 -4.92 10.17 -16.26
CA ALA A 86 -6.05 10.92 -15.72
C ALA A 86 -7.34 10.07 -15.82
N PRO A 87 -7.77 9.37 -14.75
CA PRO A 87 -7.20 9.38 -13.40
C PRO A 87 -5.87 8.60 -13.31
N PRO A 88 -4.96 8.97 -12.39
CA PRO A 88 -3.71 8.25 -12.20
C PRO A 88 -3.95 6.86 -11.61
N ARG A 89 -3.14 5.89 -12.01
CA ARG A 89 -3.20 4.50 -11.53
C ARG A 89 -1.92 4.08 -10.86
N ILE A 90 -2.03 3.12 -9.94
CA ILE A 90 -0.88 2.53 -9.25
C ILE A 90 -0.11 1.67 -10.25
N VAL A 91 1.18 1.97 -10.44
CA VAL A 91 2.12 1.23 -11.30
C VAL A 91 3.27 0.58 -10.53
N ALA A 92 3.44 0.91 -9.25
CA ALA A 92 4.21 0.09 -8.32
C ALA A 92 3.53 0.11 -6.95
N PHE A 93 3.42 -1.07 -6.35
CA PHE A 93 2.77 -1.28 -5.08
C PHE A 93 3.55 -2.31 -4.27
N GLU A 94 3.96 -1.93 -3.07
CA GLU A 94 4.67 -2.82 -2.16
C GLU A 94 4.20 -2.54 -0.73
N ILE A 95 4.07 -3.61 0.06
CA ILE A 95 3.96 -3.55 1.51
C ILE A 95 5.06 -4.42 2.08
N ARG A 96 5.89 -3.85 2.95
CA ARG A 96 6.97 -4.55 3.64
C ARG A 96 6.75 -4.43 5.14
N LYS A 97 6.81 -5.54 5.85
CA LYS A 97 6.82 -5.52 7.32
C LYS A 97 8.04 -4.72 7.79
N ASP A 98 7.85 -3.82 8.73
CA ASP A 98 8.99 -3.20 9.40
C ASP A 98 9.61 -4.26 10.31
N PRO A 99 10.94 -4.43 10.33
CA PRO A 99 11.60 -5.40 11.22
C PRO A 99 11.44 -5.06 12.72
N GLY A 100 10.70 -4.01 13.07
CA GLY A 100 10.70 -3.42 14.41
C GLY A 100 12.03 -2.70 14.68
N PRO A 101 12.18 -2.04 15.83
CA PRO A 101 13.49 -1.61 16.28
C PRO A 101 14.36 -2.87 16.49
N SER A 102 15.49 -2.95 15.78
CA SER A 102 16.55 -3.89 16.14
C SER A 102 17.00 -3.55 17.55
N VAL A 103 16.52 -4.28 18.56
CA VAL A 103 17.13 -4.24 19.87
C VAL A 103 18.47 -4.94 19.75
N CYS A 104 19.53 -4.15 19.58
CA CYS A 104 20.89 -4.61 19.86
C CYS A 104 20.88 -5.05 21.33
N THR A 105 20.91 -6.36 21.55
CA THR A 105 21.09 -6.91 22.90
C THR A 105 22.60 -7.04 23.07
N ASP A 106 23.17 -6.23 23.96
CA ASP A 106 24.57 -6.30 24.40
C ASP A 106 24.82 -7.58 25.19
#